data_AF-A0A1C5L1G0-F1
#
_entry.id   AF-A0A1C5L1G0-F1
#
_cell.length_a   1.000
_cell.length_b   1.000
_cell.length_c   1.000
_cell.angle_alpha   90.00
_cell.angle_beta   90.00
_cell.angle_gamma   90.00
#
_symmetry.space_group_name_H-M   'P 1'
#
loop_
_entity.id
_entity.type
_entity.pdbx_description
1 polymer ?
#
loop_
_entity_poly.entity_id
_entity_poly.type
_entity_poly.pdbx_seq_one_letter_code
_entity_poly.pdbx_strand_id
1 'polypeptide(L)'
;MNFCYKFPVVKGMQAGRPYYIAMVPMNTLEKLFPNETEYVLPEHRAQRRLNETRIPEIKNYILENRDSYVFSALAASIDGAYKYIGINQDNLGILEVDMNAKFLINDGQHRKAAIVSAIKEEPDLGEETIAVVFYEDLGLSRSQQMFTDLNKHAIKTSNSLAELYDSRNMDAVATRRIISEIPFLEKYVDKENDYIGKNSSALFTLKVFSQANKKILGKRECNSKLEEFQLRYWQAVIIHMIPWQDLENKRLTKKDLREQYIAVQAVIIKALGRVGNSILENGYSDEKIVELEKINWRRSAPIWRGRVIGRDGKILTSNAAIILAANVIKKTMGLELTEDEEYVELKLKRNKK
;
A
#
# COMPACT_ATOMS: atom_id res chain seq x y z
N MET A 1 -1.10 8.32 -51.21
CA MET A 1 -0.36 7.42 -50.30
C MET A 1 -0.94 7.63 -48.92
N ASN A 2 -1.60 6.62 -48.34
CA ASN A 2 -2.04 6.72 -46.95
C ASN A 2 -0.85 6.31 -46.08
N PHE A 3 -0.38 7.23 -45.24
CA PHE A 3 0.67 6.94 -44.27
C PHE A 3 0.09 6.10 -43.13
N CYS A 4 0.87 5.13 -42.63
CA CYS A 4 0.46 4.23 -41.55
C CYS A 4 1.57 4.07 -40.52
N TYR A 5 1.18 3.86 -39.26
CA TYR A 5 2.05 3.32 -38.23
C TYR A 5 2.26 1.82 -38.48
N LYS A 6 3.49 1.34 -38.27
CA LYS A 6 3.83 -0.09 -38.44
C LYS A 6 4.41 -0.63 -37.15
N PHE A 7 3.75 -1.62 -36.57
CA PHE A 7 4.21 -2.28 -35.35
C PHE A 7 4.57 -3.73 -35.64
N PRO A 8 5.79 -4.19 -35.33
CA PRO A 8 6.08 -5.61 -35.21
C PRO A 8 5.23 -6.18 -34.06
N VAL A 9 4.41 -7.18 -34.38
CA VAL A 9 3.46 -7.76 -33.42
C VAL A 9 3.44 -9.27 -33.43
N VAL A 10 3.03 -9.83 -32.30
CA VAL A 10 2.50 -11.20 -32.23
C VAL A 10 0.98 -11.13 -32.17
N LYS A 11 0.30 -11.85 -33.06
CA LYS A 11 -1.16 -11.97 -33.08
C LYS A 11 -1.61 -13.08 -32.12
N GLY A 12 -2.53 -12.75 -31.22
CA GLY A 12 -3.21 -13.70 -30.35
C GLY A 12 -4.70 -13.81 -30.70
N MET A 13 -5.37 -14.79 -30.09
CA MET A 13 -6.82 -14.96 -30.16
C MET A 13 -7.38 -15.07 -28.74
N GLN A 14 -8.27 -14.15 -28.35
CA GLN A 14 -8.91 -14.14 -27.05
C GLN A 14 -10.42 -13.93 -27.23
N ALA A 15 -11.23 -14.80 -26.60
CA ALA A 15 -12.69 -14.75 -26.72
C ALA A 15 -13.19 -14.69 -28.19
N GLY A 16 -12.53 -15.44 -29.08
CA GLY A 16 -12.87 -15.50 -30.52
C GLY A 16 -12.46 -14.26 -31.32
N ARG A 17 -11.63 -13.36 -30.75
CA ARG A 17 -11.19 -12.15 -31.44
C ARG A 17 -9.67 -12.01 -31.47
N PRO A 18 -9.12 -11.49 -32.58
CA PRO A 18 -7.70 -11.21 -32.66
C PRO A 18 -7.34 -10.04 -31.74
N TYR A 19 -6.16 -10.13 -31.14
CA TYR A 19 -5.50 -9.02 -30.46
C TYR A 19 -4.00 -9.10 -30.77
N TYR A 20 -3.27 -8.02 -30.55
CA TYR A 20 -1.87 -7.92 -30.97
C TYR A 20 -1.01 -7.41 -29.82
N ILE A 21 0.20 -7.94 -29.65
CA ILE A 21 1.16 -7.40 -28.69
C ILE A 21 2.38 -6.85 -29.42
N ALA A 22 2.79 -5.63 -29.10
CA ALA A 22 3.97 -4.96 -29.62
C ALA A 22 4.88 -4.48 -28.48
N MET A 23 6.19 -4.43 -28.73
CA MET A 23 7.11 -3.64 -27.91
C MET A 23 7.17 -2.22 -28.48
N VAL A 24 6.77 -1.24 -27.70
CA VAL A 24 6.67 0.17 -28.12
C VAL A 24 7.77 0.98 -27.42
N PRO A 25 8.63 1.68 -28.16
CA PRO A 25 9.61 2.59 -27.56
C PRO A 25 8.93 3.65 -26.71
N MET A 26 9.41 3.85 -25.49
CA MET A 26 8.72 4.67 -24.50
C MET A 26 8.60 6.14 -24.93
N ASN A 27 9.56 6.66 -25.70
CA ASN A 27 9.50 8.03 -26.27
C ASN A 27 8.33 8.25 -27.26
N THR A 28 7.72 7.19 -27.79
CA THR A 28 6.58 7.30 -28.71
C THR A 28 5.23 7.36 -27.99
N LEU A 29 5.17 7.02 -26.69
CA LEU A 29 3.91 6.89 -25.94
C LEU A 29 3.11 8.19 -25.88
N GLU A 30 3.77 9.35 -25.76
CA GLU A 30 3.07 10.65 -25.75
C GLU A 30 2.42 10.97 -27.10
N LYS A 31 3.04 10.53 -28.20
CA LYS A 31 2.51 10.71 -29.56
C LYS A 31 1.40 9.73 -29.89
N LEU A 32 1.56 8.46 -29.51
CA LEU A 32 0.56 7.41 -29.74
C LEU A 32 -0.69 7.63 -28.90
N PHE A 33 -0.51 8.07 -27.66
CA PHE A 33 -1.59 8.30 -26.71
C PHE A 33 -1.58 9.77 -26.27
N PRO A 34 -2.08 10.72 -27.08
CA PRO A 34 -2.16 12.11 -26.64
C PRO A 34 -3.07 12.25 -25.41
N ASN A 35 -2.81 13.25 -24.56
CA ASN A 35 -3.70 13.52 -23.43
C ASN A 35 -5.01 14.14 -23.95
N GLU A 36 -6.15 13.59 -23.51
CA GLU A 36 -7.45 14.17 -23.82
C GLU A 36 -7.62 15.49 -23.05
N THR A 37 -7.69 16.60 -23.78
CA THR A 37 -7.89 17.96 -23.25
C THR A 37 -9.38 18.35 -23.13
N GLU A 38 -10.29 17.52 -23.64
CA GLU A 38 -11.72 17.81 -23.65
C GLU A 38 -12.44 17.35 -22.37
N TYR A 39 -13.28 18.24 -21.84
CA TYR A 39 -14.17 17.95 -20.71
C TYR A 39 -15.39 17.14 -21.17
N VAL A 40 -15.18 15.88 -21.51
CA VAL A 40 -16.25 14.92 -21.86
C VAL A 40 -16.99 14.50 -20.58
N LEU A 41 -18.31 14.27 -20.57
CA LEU A 41 -19.03 13.75 -19.39
C LEU A 41 -18.64 12.28 -19.08
N PRO A 42 -18.69 11.80 -17.82
CA PRO A 42 -18.28 10.45 -17.45
C PRO A 42 -18.91 9.33 -18.29
N GLU A 43 -20.18 9.46 -18.65
CA GLU A 43 -20.96 8.48 -19.44
C GLU A 43 -20.45 8.35 -20.88
N HIS A 44 -19.74 9.37 -21.36
CA HIS A 44 -19.21 9.46 -22.72
C HIS A 44 -17.70 9.18 -22.80
N ARG A 45 -17.06 8.79 -21.68
CA ARG A 45 -15.63 8.48 -21.66
C ARG A 45 -15.38 6.98 -21.79
N ALA A 46 -14.33 6.63 -22.54
CA ALA A 46 -13.77 5.29 -22.60
C ALA A 46 -12.85 4.97 -21.40
N GLN A 47 -12.44 5.99 -20.64
CA GLN A 47 -11.43 5.91 -19.58
C GLN A 47 -11.77 6.79 -18.36
N ARG A 48 -11.16 6.50 -17.21
CA ARG A 48 -11.30 7.32 -15.99
C ARG A 48 -10.38 8.55 -16.06
N ARG A 49 -10.72 9.61 -15.31
CA ARG A 49 -9.77 10.74 -15.15
C ARG A 49 -8.48 10.26 -14.49
N LEU A 50 -7.37 10.75 -15.00
CA LEU A 50 -6.06 10.54 -14.41
C LEU A 50 -6.03 11.21 -13.02
N ASN A 51 -5.59 10.45 -12.02
CA ASN A 51 -5.29 11.02 -10.71
C ASN A 51 -3.82 11.40 -10.67
N GLU A 52 -3.53 12.69 -10.85
CA GLU A 52 -2.17 13.22 -10.95
C GLU A 52 -1.35 13.00 -9.67
N THR A 53 -1.99 12.86 -8.50
CA THR A 53 -1.27 12.62 -7.24
C THR A 53 -0.54 11.28 -7.20
N ARG A 54 -0.86 10.35 -8.12
CA ARG A 54 -0.17 9.05 -8.23
C ARG A 54 1.03 9.07 -9.18
N ILE A 55 1.19 10.12 -9.98
CA ILE A 55 2.26 10.20 -10.98
C ILE A 55 3.64 10.28 -10.31
N PRO A 56 3.86 11.13 -9.28
CA PRO A 56 5.18 11.25 -8.66
C PRO A 56 5.71 9.92 -8.09
N GLU A 57 4.86 9.15 -7.42
CA GLU A 57 5.24 7.85 -6.84
C GLU A 57 5.75 6.87 -7.91
N ILE A 58 5.04 6.74 -9.03
CA ILE A 58 5.42 5.83 -10.12
C ILE A 58 6.65 6.37 -10.87
N LYS A 59 6.75 7.69 -11.06
CA LYS A 59 7.91 8.33 -11.69
C LYS A 59 9.17 8.05 -10.88
N ASN A 60 9.12 8.29 -9.56
CA ASN A 60 10.25 8.04 -8.67
C ASN A 60 10.62 6.56 -8.65
N TYR A 61 9.64 5.65 -8.68
CA TYR A 61 9.92 4.22 -8.82
C TYR A 61 10.76 3.91 -10.07
N ILE A 62 10.50 4.54 -11.22
CA ILE A 62 11.32 4.35 -12.44
C ILE A 62 12.73 4.89 -12.22
N LEU A 63 12.85 6.15 -11.77
CA LEU A 63 14.12 6.86 -11.65
C LEU A 63 15.04 6.26 -10.58
N GLU A 64 14.49 5.87 -9.44
CA GLU A 64 15.25 5.27 -8.32
C GLU A 64 15.64 3.80 -8.58
N ASN A 65 15.08 3.16 -9.62
CA ASN A 65 15.25 1.73 -9.87
C ASN A 65 15.58 1.39 -11.32
N ARG A 66 16.44 2.20 -11.97
CA ARG A 66 16.80 2.07 -13.40
C ARG A 66 17.09 0.64 -13.86
N ASP A 67 17.84 -0.13 -13.08
CA ASP A 67 18.28 -1.48 -13.49
C ASP A 67 17.32 -2.60 -13.08
N SER A 68 16.15 -2.29 -12.49
CA SER A 68 15.30 -3.31 -11.88
C SER A 68 13.79 -2.99 -11.82
N TYR A 69 13.35 -1.86 -12.35
CA TYR A 69 11.92 -1.54 -12.40
C TYR A 69 11.18 -2.49 -13.36
N VAL A 70 9.91 -2.77 -13.07
CA VAL A 70 9.09 -3.67 -13.90
C VAL A 70 7.68 -3.10 -14.05
N PHE A 71 7.15 -3.12 -15.28
CA PHE A 71 5.75 -2.85 -15.55
C PHE A 71 5.10 -4.02 -16.29
N SER A 72 3.81 -4.22 -16.04
CA SER A 72 2.96 -5.03 -16.92
C SER A 72 2.75 -4.30 -18.26
N ALA A 73 2.11 -4.97 -19.21
CA ALA A 73 1.75 -4.36 -20.49
C ALA A 73 0.70 -3.23 -20.31
N LEU A 74 0.69 -2.27 -21.23
CA LEU A 74 -0.42 -1.35 -21.43
C LEU A 74 -1.50 -2.05 -22.27
N ALA A 75 -2.77 -1.69 -22.09
CA ALA A 75 -3.86 -2.15 -22.94
C ALA A 75 -4.44 -0.96 -23.70
N ALA A 76 -4.58 -1.09 -25.01
CA ALA A 76 -5.10 -0.04 -25.88
C ALA A 76 -6.03 -0.59 -26.96
N SER A 77 -7.03 0.20 -27.34
CA SER A 77 -7.91 -0.06 -28.47
C SER A 77 -7.51 0.80 -29.67
N ILE A 78 -7.69 0.28 -30.87
CA ILE A 78 -7.50 0.99 -32.14
C ILE A 78 -8.87 1.36 -32.68
N ASP A 79 -9.20 2.65 -32.66
CA ASP A 79 -10.38 3.24 -33.27
C ASP A 79 -10.02 3.76 -34.67
N GLY A 80 -10.28 2.95 -35.69
CA GLY A 80 -9.99 3.27 -37.09
C GLY A 80 -9.54 2.07 -37.91
N ALA A 81 -9.10 2.33 -39.15
CA ALA A 81 -8.66 1.28 -40.05
C ALA A 81 -7.26 0.75 -39.67
N TYR A 82 -7.14 -0.57 -39.58
CA TYR A 82 -5.87 -1.25 -39.42
C TYR A 82 -5.89 -2.58 -40.18
N LYS A 83 -4.71 -3.13 -40.47
CA LYS A 83 -4.55 -4.46 -41.07
C LYS A 83 -3.33 -5.16 -40.49
N TYR A 84 -3.42 -6.47 -40.38
CA TYR A 84 -2.31 -7.32 -39.97
C TYR A 84 -1.73 -8.01 -41.20
N ILE A 85 -0.42 -7.93 -41.36
CA ILE A 85 0.34 -8.59 -42.43
C ILE A 85 1.23 -9.63 -41.77
N GLY A 86 0.83 -10.91 -41.86
CA GLY A 86 1.62 -12.03 -41.34
C GLY A 86 2.90 -12.21 -42.14
N ILE A 87 4.02 -12.43 -41.45
CA ILE A 87 5.31 -12.71 -42.07
C ILE A 87 5.48 -14.24 -42.20
N ASN A 88 5.12 -14.99 -41.16
CA ASN A 88 5.24 -16.46 -41.08
C ASN A 88 3.99 -17.11 -40.47
N GLN A 89 3.97 -18.46 -40.37
CA GLN A 89 2.88 -19.22 -39.73
C GLN A 89 2.78 -19.02 -38.20
N ASP A 90 3.80 -18.47 -37.55
CA ASP A 90 3.89 -18.35 -36.08
C ASP A 90 3.16 -17.12 -35.49
N ASN A 91 2.12 -16.62 -36.16
CA ASN A 91 1.39 -15.41 -35.77
C ASN A 91 2.25 -14.14 -35.65
N LEU A 92 3.49 -14.16 -36.15
CA LEU A 92 4.37 -13.00 -36.25
C LEU A 92 4.03 -12.17 -37.49
N GLY A 93 3.88 -10.86 -37.32
CA GLY A 93 3.58 -9.98 -38.43
C GLY A 93 3.73 -8.50 -38.13
N ILE A 94 3.32 -7.68 -39.09
CA ILE A 94 3.26 -6.22 -38.96
C ILE A 94 1.80 -5.80 -38.85
N LEU A 95 1.48 -5.06 -37.80
CA LEU A 95 0.22 -4.33 -37.67
C LEU A 95 0.38 -2.96 -38.32
N GLU A 96 -0.26 -2.75 -39.46
CA GLU A 96 -0.34 -1.44 -40.12
C GLU A 96 -1.61 -0.73 -39.67
N VAL A 97 -1.46 0.42 -38.99
CA VAL A 97 -2.57 1.23 -38.46
C VAL A 97 -2.59 2.57 -39.20
N ASP A 98 -3.75 2.97 -39.73
CA ASP A 98 -3.89 4.25 -40.43
C ASP A 98 -3.50 5.41 -39.50
N MET A 99 -2.77 6.42 -40.00
CA MET A 99 -2.37 7.56 -39.17
C MET A 99 -3.55 8.39 -38.63
N ASN A 100 -4.74 8.29 -39.24
CA ASN A 100 -5.96 8.93 -38.75
C ASN A 100 -6.68 8.10 -37.68
N ALA A 101 -6.27 6.84 -37.45
CA ALA A 101 -6.82 6.03 -36.38
C ALA A 101 -6.39 6.58 -35.01
N LYS A 102 -7.26 6.44 -34.02
CA LYS A 102 -7.01 6.86 -32.65
C LYS A 102 -6.66 5.66 -31.79
N PHE A 103 -5.60 5.79 -30.99
CA PHE A 103 -5.30 4.81 -29.96
C PHE A 103 -5.91 5.26 -28.64
N LEU A 104 -6.76 4.42 -28.06
CA LEU A 104 -7.45 4.68 -26.80
C LEU A 104 -6.83 3.80 -25.72
N ILE A 105 -6.29 4.36 -24.65
CA ILE A 105 -5.70 3.57 -23.55
C ILE A 105 -6.81 3.05 -22.63
N ASN A 106 -6.93 1.72 -22.51
CA ASN A 106 -7.93 1.07 -21.65
C ASN A 106 -7.35 0.76 -20.25
N ASP A 107 -6.06 0.43 -20.17
CA ASP A 107 -5.35 0.25 -18.89
C ASP A 107 -3.90 0.76 -18.97
N GLY A 108 -3.40 1.27 -17.85
CA GLY A 108 -2.04 1.75 -17.71
C GLY A 108 -1.84 3.27 -17.90
N GLN A 109 -2.91 4.06 -17.89
CA GLN A 109 -2.84 5.54 -18.00
C GLN A 109 -1.83 6.20 -17.03
N HIS A 110 -1.76 5.72 -15.78
CA HIS A 110 -0.86 6.24 -14.75
C HIS A 110 0.59 5.87 -15.04
N ARG A 111 0.82 4.66 -15.58
CA ARG A 111 2.14 4.18 -16.01
C ARG A 111 2.64 5.00 -17.19
N LYS A 112 1.80 5.18 -18.23
CA LYS A 112 2.11 6.04 -19.39
C LYS A 112 2.45 7.47 -18.95
N ALA A 113 1.65 8.09 -18.09
CA ALA A 113 1.91 9.45 -17.61
C ALA A 113 3.23 9.55 -16.80
N ALA A 114 3.51 8.56 -15.95
CA ALA A 114 4.75 8.51 -15.18
C ALA A 114 5.99 8.29 -16.07
N ILE A 115 5.92 7.41 -17.06
CA ILE A 115 6.98 7.18 -18.05
C ILE A 115 7.27 8.46 -18.82
N VAL A 116 6.25 9.12 -19.37
CA VAL A 116 6.42 10.41 -20.08
C VAL A 116 7.02 11.47 -19.16
N SER A 117 6.63 11.49 -17.87
CA SER A 117 7.21 12.42 -16.90
C SER A 117 8.65 12.06 -16.51
N ALA A 118 9.03 10.80 -16.51
CA ALA A 118 10.38 10.34 -16.21
C ALA A 118 11.33 10.63 -17.37
N ILE A 119 10.90 10.43 -18.62
CA ILE A 119 11.67 10.75 -19.84
C ILE A 119 12.03 12.24 -19.92
N LYS A 120 11.18 13.13 -19.38
CA LYS A 120 11.48 14.57 -19.32
C LYS A 120 12.67 14.90 -18.41
N GLU A 121 12.95 14.05 -17.43
CA GLU A 121 14.08 14.19 -16.51
C GLU A 121 15.29 13.40 -17.02
N GLU A 122 15.08 12.17 -17.47
CA GLU A 122 16.10 11.27 -18.01
C GLU A 122 15.69 10.80 -19.43
N PRO A 123 16.12 11.50 -20.49
CA PRO A 123 15.70 11.23 -21.86
C PRO A 123 16.06 9.85 -22.41
N ASP A 124 17.11 9.22 -21.87
CA ASP A 124 17.59 7.90 -22.29
C ASP A 124 16.56 6.78 -22.02
N LEU A 125 15.68 6.94 -21.03
CA LEU A 125 14.51 6.08 -20.79
C LEU A 125 13.63 5.92 -22.05
N GLY A 126 13.67 6.90 -22.94
CA GLY A 126 12.91 6.90 -24.18
C GLY A 126 13.23 5.74 -25.12
N GLU A 127 14.45 5.21 -25.06
CA GLU A 127 14.93 4.10 -25.90
C GLU A 127 14.51 2.73 -25.38
N GLU A 128 14.12 2.64 -24.11
CA GLU A 128 13.54 1.43 -23.54
C GLU A 128 12.14 1.16 -24.15
N THR A 129 11.65 -0.07 -24.03
CA THR A 129 10.37 -0.46 -24.60
C THR A 129 9.38 -0.92 -23.54
N ILE A 130 8.09 -0.70 -23.79
CA ILE A 130 7.00 -1.28 -23.00
C ILE A 130 6.09 -2.11 -23.88
N ALA A 131 5.63 -3.24 -23.36
CA ALA A 131 4.63 -4.06 -24.04
C ALA A 131 3.29 -3.31 -24.12
N VAL A 132 2.69 -3.27 -25.30
CA VAL A 132 1.34 -2.73 -25.54
C VAL A 132 0.50 -3.80 -26.20
N VAL A 133 -0.66 -4.08 -25.60
CA VAL A 133 -1.66 -4.99 -26.13
C VAL A 133 -2.73 -4.18 -26.86
N PHE A 134 -2.79 -4.34 -28.18
CA PHE A 134 -3.76 -3.70 -29.06
C PHE A 134 -4.98 -4.57 -29.30
N TYR A 135 -6.15 -3.96 -29.11
CA TYR A 135 -7.46 -4.51 -29.39
C TYR A 135 -8.15 -3.67 -30.46
N GLU A 136 -9.13 -4.25 -31.13
CA GLU A 136 -10.04 -3.49 -31.99
C GLU A 136 -11.01 -2.68 -31.13
N ASP A 137 -11.15 -1.38 -31.41
CA ASP A 137 -12.27 -0.63 -30.86
C ASP A 137 -13.56 -0.95 -31.62
N LEU A 138 -14.60 -1.32 -30.88
CA LEU A 138 -15.93 -1.59 -31.44
C LEU A 138 -16.98 -0.68 -30.80
N GLY A 139 -16.54 0.51 -30.40
CA GLY A 139 -17.35 1.60 -29.90
C GLY A 139 -17.31 1.74 -28.38
N LEU A 140 -17.79 2.91 -27.94
CA LEU A 140 -17.71 3.38 -26.55
C LEU A 140 -18.19 2.36 -25.51
N SER A 141 -19.37 1.75 -25.73
CA SER A 141 -19.96 0.80 -24.77
C SER A 141 -19.02 -0.39 -24.50
N ARG A 142 -18.34 -0.88 -25.54
CA ARG A 142 -17.40 -1.98 -25.37
C ARG A 142 -16.09 -1.52 -24.75
N SER A 143 -15.58 -0.34 -25.12
CA SER A 143 -14.40 0.20 -24.44
C SER A 143 -14.64 0.37 -22.94
N GLN A 144 -15.83 0.81 -22.53
CA GLN A 144 -16.25 0.89 -21.13
C GLN A 144 -16.35 -0.49 -20.45
N GLN A 145 -16.90 -1.49 -21.14
CA GLN A 145 -16.93 -2.86 -20.63
C GLN A 145 -15.53 -3.43 -20.48
N MET A 146 -14.65 -3.21 -21.46
CA MET A 146 -13.26 -3.65 -21.43
C MET A 146 -12.48 -3.00 -20.28
N PHE A 147 -12.64 -1.70 -20.08
CA PHE A 147 -12.11 -1.01 -18.89
C PHE A 147 -12.60 -1.68 -17.60
N THR A 148 -13.89 -2.01 -17.53
CA THR A 148 -14.48 -2.72 -16.39
C THR A 148 -13.87 -4.10 -16.22
N ASP A 149 -13.75 -4.90 -17.27
CA ASP A 149 -13.23 -6.27 -17.21
C ASP A 149 -11.76 -6.31 -16.75
N LEU A 150 -10.94 -5.37 -17.24
CA LEU A 150 -9.53 -5.25 -16.85
C LEU A 150 -9.34 -4.84 -15.37
N ASN A 151 -10.27 -4.06 -14.81
CA ASN A 151 -10.12 -3.49 -13.46
C ASN A 151 -10.95 -4.21 -12.38
N LYS A 152 -12.13 -4.74 -12.72
CA LYS A 152 -13.08 -5.33 -11.76
C LYS A 152 -12.56 -6.63 -11.15
N HIS A 153 -11.83 -7.42 -11.93
CA HIS A 153 -11.27 -8.70 -11.50
C HIS A 153 -9.83 -8.57 -10.96
N ALA A 154 -9.23 -7.39 -11.03
CA ALA A 154 -7.93 -7.13 -10.43
C ALA A 154 -8.05 -7.15 -8.90
N ILE A 155 -7.66 -8.26 -8.28
CA ILE A 155 -7.57 -8.36 -6.82
C ILE A 155 -6.35 -7.57 -6.38
N LYS A 156 -6.60 -6.49 -5.62
CA LYS A 156 -5.51 -5.72 -5.01
C LYS A 156 -4.75 -6.62 -4.03
N THR A 157 -3.43 -6.73 -4.20
CA THR A 157 -2.55 -7.35 -3.21
C THR A 157 -2.73 -6.68 -1.84
N SER A 158 -2.74 -7.49 -0.79
CA SER A 158 -2.80 -6.97 0.58
C SER A 158 -1.55 -6.13 0.87
N ASN A 159 -1.68 -5.15 1.76
CA ASN A 159 -0.51 -4.35 2.12
C ASN A 159 0.51 -5.21 2.89
N SER A 160 0.04 -6.17 3.69
CA SER A 160 0.92 -7.11 4.39
C SER A 160 1.76 -7.93 3.40
N LEU A 161 1.17 -8.46 2.33
CA LEU A 161 1.93 -9.20 1.31
C LEU A 161 2.85 -8.28 0.50
N ALA A 162 2.41 -7.07 0.16
CA ALA A 162 3.27 -6.08 -0.51
C ALA A 162 4.49 -5.72 0.35
N GLU A 163 4.27 -5.44 1.64
CA GLU A 163 5.34 -5.20 2.61
C GLU A 163 6.20 -6.45 2.87
N LEU A 164 5.65 -7.65 2.72
CA LEU A 164 6.41 -8.89 2.87
C LEU A 164 7.44 -9.07 1.75
N TYR A 165 7.11 -8.66 0.53
CA TYR A 165 7.95 -8.84 -0.66
C TYR A 165 8.80 -7.62 -1.02
N ASP A 166 8.52 -6.45 -0.45
CA ASP A 166 9.31 -5.25 -0.70
C ASP A 166 10.69 -5.35 -0.02
N SER A 167 11.68 -5.82 -0.77
CA SER A 167 13.08 -5.91 -0.33
C SER A 167 13.85 -4.60 -0.47
N ARG A 168 13.26 -3.60 -1.14
CA ARG A 168 13.90 -2.30 -1.40
C ARG A 168 13.61 -1.32 -0.27
N ASN A 169 12.46 -1.48 0.37
CA ASN A 169 12.09 -0.69 1.53
C ASN A 169 12.77 -1.22 2.81
N MET A 170 13.76 -0.48 3.30
CA MET A 170 14.50 -0.82 4.53
C MET A 170 13.59 -0.95 5.76
N ASP A 171 12.51 -0.15 5.87
CA ASP A 171 11.55 -0.27 6.97
C ASP A 171 10.79 -1.61 6.90
N ALA A 172 10.47 -2.06 5.69
CA ALA A 172 9.79 -3.34 5.46
C ALA A 172 10.73 -4.50 5.79
N VAL A 173 11.99 -4.42 5.36
CA VAL A 173 13.05 -5.38 5.71
C VAL A 173 13.22 -5.48 7.23
N ALA A 174 13.42 -4.36 7.91
CA ALA A 174 13.59 -4.30 9.36
C ALA A 174 12.36 -4.88 10.09
N THR A 175 11.15 -4.51 9.66
CA THR A 175 9.91 -5.01 10.25
C THR A 175 9.79 -6.54 10.14
N ARG A 176 10.10 -7.12 8.96
CA ARG A 176 10.10 -8.58 8.78
C ARG A 176 11.10 -9.26 9.71
N ARG A 177 12.31 -8.69 9.81
CA ARG A 177 13.37 -9.25 10.65
C ARG A 177 12.99 -9.22 12.13
N ILE A 178 12.49 -8.09 12.63
CA ILE A 178 12.00 -7.93 14.00
C ILE A 178 10.92 -8.97 14.33
N ILE A 179 9.97 -9.17 13.41
CA ILE A 179 8.90 -10.17 13.61
C ILE A 179 9.48 -11.59 13.66
N SER A 180 10.42 -11.92 12.77
CA SER A 180 11.05 -13.25 12.77
C SER A 180 11.95 -13.53 13.97
N GLU A 181 12.60 -12.51 14.52
CA GLU A 181 13.52 -12.66 15.64
C GLU A 181 12.81 -12.72 16.99
N ILE A 182 11.56 -12.25 17.09
CA ILE A 182 10.79 -12.29 18.33
C ILE A 182 9.76 -13.43 18.28
N PRO A 183 9.94 -14.52 19.06
CA PRO A 183 9.10 -15.73 18.96
C PRO A 183 7.60 -15.48 19.10
N PHE A 184 7.20 -14.55 19.97
CA PHE A 184 5.80 -14.17 20.15
C PHE A 184 5.21 -13.53 18.88
N LEU A 185 5.97 -12.68 18.19
CA LEU A 185 5.52 -12.05 16.96
C LEU A 185 5.48 -13.05 15.81
N GLU A 186 6.52 -13.87 15.65
CA GLU A 186 6.57 -14.91 14.63
C GLU A 186 5.36 -15.85 14.71
N LYS A 187 4.93 -16.18 15.93
CA LYS A 187 3.79 -17.06 16.20
C LYS A 187 2.42 -16.42 15.97
N TYR A 188 2.28 -15.10 16.17
CA TYR A 188 0.98 -14.42 16.22
C TYR A 188 0.78 -13.29 15.21
N VAL A 189 1.75 -13.03 14.32
CA VAL A 189 1.60 -12.07 13.24
C VAL A 189 1.28 -12.80 11.93
N ASP A 190 0.12 -12.48 11.35
CA ASP A 190 -0.23 -12.87 9.99
C ASP A 190 0.56 -11.98 9.00
N LYS A 191 1.39 -12.62 8.16
CA LYS A 191 2.28 -11.95 7.21
C LYS A 191 1.60 -11.64 5.88
N GLU A 192 0.44 -12.23 5.60
CA GLU A 192 -0.22 -12.16 4.30
C GLU A 192 -1.49 -11.32 4.35
N ASN A 193 -2.31 -11.46 5.39
CA ASN A 193 -3.64 -10.85 5.43
C ASN A 193 -3.62 -9.48 6.09
N ASP A 194 -4.45 -8.57 5.58
CA ASP A 194 -4.63 -7.22 6.15
C ASP A 194 -5.64 -7.18 7.32
N TYR A 195 -6.32 -8.30 7.58
CA TYR A 195 -7.32 -8.43 8.64
C TYR A 195 -7.22 -9.81 9.31
N ILE A 196 -7.63 -9.87 10.58
CA ILE A 196 -7.63 -11.10 11.37
C ILE A 196 -9.06 -11.62 11.49
N GLY A 197 -9.30 -12.81 10.93
CA GLY A 197 -10.58 -13.50 11.07
C GLY A 197 -10.86 -13.94 12.51
N LYS A 198 -12.14 -14.10 12.87
CA LYS A 198 -12.59 -14.47 14.23
C LYS A 198 -11.89 -15.73 14.77
N ASN A 199 -11.69 -16.72 13.90
CA ASN A 199 -11.09 -18.01 14.22
C ASN A 199 -9.59 -18.11 13.87
N SER A 200 -8.96 -17.01 13.45
CA SER A 200 -7.53 -17.02 13.10
C SER A 200 -6.68 -17.39 14.31
N SER A 201 -5.56 -18.07 14.06
CA SER A 201 -4.53 -18.33 15.05
C SER A 201 -3.67 -17.10 15.35
N ALA A 202 -3.57 -16.16 14.41
CA ALA A 202 -2.81 -14.91 14.52
C ALA A 202 -3.58 -13.82 15.26
N LEU A 203 -2.90 -12.95 16.00
CA LEU A 203 -3.49 -11.84 16.75
C LEU A 203 -3.31 -10.49 16.06
N PHE A 204 -2.29 -10.38 15.21
CA PHE A 204 -1.87 -9.15 14.55
C PHE A 204 -1.59 -9.39 13.08
N THR A 205 -1.48 -8.32 12.30
CA THR A 205 -1.01 -8.38 10.90
C THR A 205 0.31 -7.66 10.76
N LEU A 206 1.13 -8.08 9.80
CA LEU A 206 2.42 -7.46 9.46
C LEU A 206 2.25 -5.96 9.20
N LYS A 207 1.20 -5.57 8.47
CA LYS A 207 0.81 -4.17 8.22
C LYS A 207 0.72 -3.33 9.49
N VAL A 208 0.17 -3.88 10.56
CA VAL A 208 -0.01 -3.12 11.81
C VAL A 208 1.34 -2.82 12.46
N PHE A 209 2.27 -3.77 12.41
CA PHE A 209 3.65 -3.58 12.91
C PHE A 209 4.46 -2.66 12.00
N SER A 210 4.38 -2.78 10.67
CA SER A 210 4.99 -1.81 9.75
C SER A 210 4.53 -0.38 10.04
N GLN A 211 3.23 -0.17 10.23
CA GLN A 211 2.67 1.14 10.58
C GLN A 211 3.12 1.63 11.96
N ALA A 212 3.34 0.74 12.92
CA ALA A 212 3.85 1.10 14.24
C ALA A 212 5.35 1.42 14.18
N ASN A 213 6.14 0.64 13.45
CA ASN A 213 7.58 0.86 13.25
C ASN A 213 7.85 2.19 12.54
N LYS A 214 7.07 2.52 11.50
CA LYS A 214 7.10 3.86 10.88
C LYS A 214 6.79 4.98 11.88
N LYS A 215 5.89 4.74 12.84
CA LYS A 215 5.62 5.71 13.92
C LYS A 215 6.80 5.84 14.89
N ILE A 216 7.50 4.75 15.20
CA ILE A 216 8.73 4.78 16.03
C ILE A 216 9.79 5.66 15.36
N LEU A 217 10.03 5.45 14.06
CA LEU A 217 11.06 6.17 13.31
C LEU A 217 10.71 7.64 13.09
N GLY A 218 9.42 7.95 12.89
CA GLY A 218 8.96 9.30 12.60
C GLY A 218 9.40 9.73 11.19
N LYS A 219 10.29 10.73 11.11
CA LYS A 219 10.88 11.22 9.84
C LYS A 219 12.25 10.61 9.54
N ARG A 220 12.74 9.70 10.39
CA ARG A 220 14.08 9.09 10.27
C ARG A 220 14.00 7.90 9.31
N GLU A 221 15.02 7.74 8.47
CA GLU A 221 15.19 6.53 7.66
C GLU A 221 15.74 5.40 8.54
N CYS A 222 15.23 4.18 8.34
CA CYS A 222 15.72 3.02 9.08
C CYS A 222 17.18 2.71 8.73
N ASN A 223 17.98 2.46 9.76
CA ASN A 223 19.35 1.98 9.67
C ASN A 223 19.57 0.91 10.76
N SER A 224 20.74 0.26 10.77
CA SER A 224 21.04 -0.83 11.70
C SER A 224 20.84 -0.47 13.18
N LYS A 225 21.19 0.75 13.60
CA LYS A 225 21.01 1.20 14.99
C LYS A 225 19.53 1.38 15.35
N LEU A 226 18.74 1.91 14.41
CA LEU A 226 17.31 2.11 14.60
C LEU A 226 16.54 0.79 14.56
N GLU A 227 16.97 -0.15 13.72
CA GLU A 227 16.46 -1.53 13.69
C GLU A 227 16.76 -2.25 15.01
N GLU A 228 17.98 -2.15 15.55
CA GLU A 228 18.35 -2.71 16.85
C GLU A 228 17.53 -2.10 17.99
N PHE A 229 17.31 -0.78 17.96
CA PHE A 229 16.41 -0.10 18.90
C PHE A 229 14.98 -0.67 18.80
N GLN A 230 14.42 -0.79 17.60
CA GLN A 230 13.06 -1.30 17.40
C GLN A 230 12.93 -2.74 17.89
N LEU A 231 13.93 -3.59 17.62
CA LEU A 231 13.99 -4.95 18.11
C LEU A 231 13.95 -4.98 19.65
N ARG A 232 14.86 -4.26 20.31
CA ARG A 232 14.93 -4.20 21.78
C ARG A 232 13.65 -3.64 22.38
N TYR A 233 13.11 -2.58 21.78
CA TYR A 233 11.84 -1.97 22.18
C TYR A 233 10.68 -2.98 22.14
N TRP A 234 10.51 -3.70 21.02
CA TRP A 234 9.42 -4.68 20.91
C TRP A 234 9.62 -5.88 21.83
N GLN A 235 10.85 -6.34 22.03
CA GLN A 235 11.16 -7.38 23.02
C GLN A 235 10.70 -6.95 24.42
N ALA A 236 11.09 -5.74 24.87
CA ALA A 236 10.70 -5.21 26.16
C ALA A 236 9.17 -5.00 26.28
N VAL A 237 8.53 -4.45 25.24
CA VAL A 237 7.06 -4.30 25.20
C VAL A 237 6.37 -5.65 25.36
N ILE A 238 6.85 -6.69 24.69
CA ILE A 238 6.24 -8.02 24.77
C ILE A 238 6.40 -8.61 26.16
N ILE A 239 7.58 -8.51 26.75
CA ILE A 239 7.87 -8.98 28.11
C ILE A 239 6.94 -8.31 29.13
N HIS A 240 6.75 -7.00 29.04
CA HIS A 240 5.98 -6.23 30.03
C HIS A 240 4.47 -6.08 29.69
N MET A 241 4.01 -6.66 28.59
CA MET A 241 2.59 -6.69 28.24
C MET A 241 1.89 -7.89 28.91
N ILE A 242 1.41 -7.70 30.14
CA ILE A 242 0.81 -8.76 30.97
C ILE A 242 -0.21 -9.64 30.23
N PRO A 243 -1.18 -9.12 29.44
CA PRO A 243 -2.13 -9.99 28.73
C PRO A 243 -1.48 -10.92 27.69
N TRP A 244 -0.35 -10.54 27.11
CA TRP A 244 0.39 -11.38 26.16
C TRP A 244 1.20 -12.45 26.90
N GLN A 245 1.77 -12.11 28.05
CA GLN A 245 2.43 -13.07 28.94
C GLN A 245 1.43 -14.10 29.50
N ASP A 246 0.25 -13.67 29.91
CA ASP A 246 -0.80 -14.57 30.39
C ASP A 246 -1.29 -15.51 29.28
N LEU A 247 -1.32 -15.06 28.03
CA LEU A 247 -1.61 -15.93 26.88
C LEU A 247 -0.53 -17.00 26.69
N GLU A 248 0.75 -16.63 26.69
CA GLU A 248 1.85 -17.59 26.51
C GLU A 248 1.94 -18.59 27.66
N ASN A 249 1.66 -18.13 28.88
CA ASN A 249 1.60 -18.98 30.07
C ASN A 249 0.27 -19.75 30.21
N LYS A 250 -0.60 -19.72 29.20
CA LYS A 250 -1.90 -20.43 29.15
C LYS A 250 -2.88 -20.04 30.28
N ARG A 251 -2.69 -18.87 30.89
CA ARG A 251 -3.61 -18.28 31.89
C ARG A 251 -4.76 -17.53 31.24
N LEU A 252 -4.59 -17.10 29.99
CA LEU A 252 -5.60 -16.42 29.19
C LEU A 252 -5.77 -17.13 27.85
N THR A 253 -7.01 -17.29 27.38
CA THR A 253 -7.26 -17.84 26.04
C THR A 253 -7.17 -16.74 24.98
N LYS A 254 -6.87 -17.10 23.72
CA LYS A 254 -6.91 -16.14 22.60
C LYS A 254 -8.28 -15.48 22.45
N LYS A 255 -9.35 -16.24 22.70
CA LYS A 255 -10.73 -15.76 22.63
C LYS A 255 -10.95 -14.66 23.67
N ASP A 256 -10.59 -14.91 24.93
CA ASP A 256 -10.72 -13.93 26.00
C ASP A 256 -9.84 -12.70 25.77
N LEU A 257 -8.61 -12.89 25.28
CA LEU A 257 -7.73 -11.78 24.91
C LEU A 257 -8.35 -10.87 23.84
N ARG A 258 -9.04 -11.43 22.83
CA ARG A 258 -9.72 -10.64 21.79
C ARG A 258 -10.99 -9.95 22.29
N GLU A 259 -11.78 -10.67 23.10
CA GLU A 259 -13.11 -10.22 23.52
C GLU A 259 -13.06 -9.26 24.71
N GLN A 260 -12.14 -9.47 25.65
CA GLN A 260 -12.11 -8.76 26.94
C GLN A 260 -10.98 -7.74 27.06
N TYR A 261 -9.96 -7.78 26.20
CA TYR A 261 -8.80 -6.88 26.26
C TYR A 261 -8.65 -6.03 24.99
N ILE A 262 -7.98 -4.90 25.12
CA ILE A 262 -7.60 -4.06 23.97
C ILE A 262 -6.17 -4.28 23.49
N ALA A 263 -5.38 -5.08 24.22
CA ALA A 263 -3.94 -5.25 23.96
C ALA A 263 -3.62 -5.80 22.56
N VAL A 264 -4.57 -6.48 21.89
CA VAL A 264 -4.40 -7.01 20.53
C VAL A 264 -4.93 -6.10 19.42
N GLN A 265 -5.43 -4.91 19.78
CA GLN A 265 -6.08 -4.02 18.83
C GLN A 265 -5.07 -3.18 18.07
N ALA A 266 -5.27 -3.01 16.77
CA ALA A 266 -4.35 -2.24 15.91
C ALA A 266 -4.12 -0.79 16.40
N VAL A 267 -5.12 -0.19 17.05
CA VAL A 267 -5.01 1.14 17.68
C VAL A 267 -3.96 1.15 18.80
N ILE A 268 -3.82 0.06 19.57
CA ILE A 268 -2.84 -0.07 20.66
C ILE A 268 -1.45 -0.31 20.10
N ILE A 269 -1.29 -1.17 19.10
CA ILE A 269 0.03 -1.40 18.48
C ILE A 269 0.57 -0.10 17.84
N LYS A 270 -0.29 0.68 17.18
CA LYS A 270 0.07 1.99 16.65
C LYS A 270 0.36 3.02 17.75
N ALA A 271 -0.33 2.94 18.89
CA ALA A 271 -0.08 3.81 20.03
C ALA A 271 1.28 3.50 20.67
N LEU A 272 1.62 2.21 20.82
CA LEU A 272 2.95 1.76 21.23
C LEU A 272 4.02 2.29 20.26
N GLY A 273 3.77 2.26 18.94
CA GLY A 273 4.68 2.88 17.97
C GLY A 273 4.95 4.37 18.24
N ARG A 274 3.95 5.15 18.68
CA ARG A 274 4.15 6.55 19.10
C ARG A 274 4.94 6.67 20.40
N VAL A 275 4.67 5.80 21.37
CA VAL A 275 5.40 5.75 22.64
C VAL A 275 6.87 5.42 22.38
N GLY A 276 7.16 4.46 21.50
CA GLY A 276 8.51 4.10 21.09
C GLY A 276 9.27 5.26 20.45
N ASN A 277 8.61 6.12 19.68
CA ASN A 277 9.22 7.35 19.18
C ASN A 277 9.62 8.31 20.30
N SER A 278 8.77 8.51 21.30
CA SER A 278 9.10 9.34 22.47
C SER A 278 10.24 8.73 23.30
N ILE A 279 10.32 7.41 23.43
CA ILE A 279 11.45 6.75 24.09
C ILE A 279 12.74 6.89 23.27
N LEU A 280 12.64 6.77 21.94
CA LEU A 280 13.78 6.98 21.04
C LEU A 280 14.35 8.40 21.18
N GLU A 281 13.49 9.40 21.32
CA GLU A 281 13.89 10.81 21.45
C GLU A 281 14.49 11.16 22.81
N ASN A 282 13.98 10.56 23.88
CA ASN A 282 14.43 10.84 25.26
C ASN A 282 15.56 9.91 25.74
N GLY A 283 16.01 8.98 24.88
CA GLY A 283 16.96 7.94 25.25
C GLY A 283 16.27 6.68 25.76
N TYR A 284 16.72 5.52 25.26
CA TYR A 284 16.12 4.23 25.59
C TYR A 284 16.26 3.90 27.08
N SER A 285 15.17 3.49 27.73
CA SER A 285 15.16 3.01 29.11
C SER A 285 14.17 1.85 29.25
N ASP A 286 14.68 0.67 29.61
CA ASP A 286 13.86 -0.50 29.92
C ASP A 286 12.92 -0.23 31.11
N GLU A 287 13.39 0.56 32.10
CA GLU A 287 12.61 0.93 33.29
C GLU A 287 11.30 1.64 32.93
N LYS A 288 11.32 2.48 31.89
CA LYS A 288 10.11 3.13 31.39
C LYS A 288 9.14 2.13 30.77
N ILE A 289 9.63 1.06 30.16
CA ILE A 289 8.79 0.04 29.49
C ILE A 289 8.16 -0.90 30.53
N VAL A 290 8.82 -1.17 31.65
CA VAL A 290 8.28 -1.95 32.79
C VAL A 290 6.95 -1.36 33.29
N GLU A 291 6.78 -0.04 33.22
CA GLU A 291 5.55 0.64 33.64
C GLU A 291 4.29 0.20 32.84
N LEU A 292 4.45 -0.49 31.70
CA LEU A 292 3.33 -1.13 30.97
C LEU A 292 2.57 -2.14 31.84
N GLU A 293 3.24 -2.76 32.81
CA GLU A 293 2.64 -3.76 33.71
C GLU A 293 1.56 -3.16 34.60
N LYS A 294 1.64 -1.84 34.88
CA LYS A 294 0.66 -1.13 35.72
C LYS A 294 -0.65 -0.82 34.97
N ILE A 295 -0.66 -0.98 33.64
CA ILE A 295 -1.81 -0.62 32.82
C ILE A 295 -2.85 -1.73 32.83
N ASN A 296 -4.09 -1.40 33.21
CA ASN A 296 -5.21 -2.31 33.07
C ASN A 296 -5.72 -2.35 31.62
N TRP A 297 -5.29 -3.36 30.86
CA TRP A 297 -5.63 -3.54 29.44
C TRP A 297 -7.04 -4.09 29.15
N ARG A 298 -7.87 -4.30 30.18
CA ARG A 298 -9.25 -4.77 29.98
C ARG A 298 -10.09 -3.70 29.28
N ARG A 299 -10.93 -4.11 28.35
CA ARG A 299 -11.88 -3.22 27.64
C ARG A 299 -12.82 -2.50 28.58
N SER A 300 -13.15 -3.10 29.72
CA SER A 300 -14.01 -2.51 30.75
C SER A 300 -13.31 -1.45 31.60
N ALA A 301 -11.97 -1.31 31.51
CA ALA A 301 -11.25 -0.36 32.34
C ALA A 301 -11.64 1.09 31.98
N PRO A 302 -12.04 1.93 32.97
CA PRO A 302 -12.52 3.28 32.72
C PRO A 302 -11.54 4.18 31.95
N ILE A 303 -10.24 3.91 32.09
CA ILE A 303 -9.17 4.65 31.41
C ILE A 303 -9.34 4.64 29.88
N TRP A 304 -9.94 3.60 29.30
CA TRP A 304 -10.11 3.46 27.85
C TRP A 304 -11.40 4.07 27.30
N ARG A 305 -12.35 4.41 28.17
CA ARG A 305 -13.67 4.92 27.78
C ARG A 305 -13.56 6.32 27.17
N GLY A 306 -14.08 6.45 25.95
CA GLY A 306 -13.97 7.66 25.13
C GLY A 306 -12.59 7.86 24.49
N ARG A 307 -11.62 6.98 24.74
CA ARG A 307 -10.28 7.00 24.13
C ARG A 307 -10.15 5.96 23.04
N VAL A 308 -10.31 4.70 23.44
CA VAL A 308 -10.22 3.52 22.58
C VAL A 308 -11.57 2.82 22.49
N ILE A 309 -12.37 2.89 23.55
CA ILE A 309 -13.72 2.33 23.60
C ILE A 309 -14.73 3.46 23.46
N GLY A 310 -15.52 3.42 22.38
CA GLY A 310 -16.60 4.36 22.10
C GLY A 310 -17.73 4.27 23.13
N ARG A 311 -18.66 5.24 23.08
CA ARG A 311 -19.86 5.24 23.95
C ARG A 311 -20.76 4.03 23.70
N ASP A 312 -20.74 3.51 22.47
CA ASP A 312 -21.44 2.31 22.00
C ASP A 312 -20.67 1.00 22.29
N GLY A 313 -19.53 1.06 22.99
CA GLY A 313 -18.70 -0.11 23.31
C GLY A 313 -17.81 -0.60 22.16
N LYS A 314 -17.90 0.02 20.97
CA LYS A 314 -17.04 -0.33 19.83
C LYS A 314 -15.63 0.23 19.99
N ILE A 315 -14.71 -0.36 19.24
CA ILE A 315 -13.31 0.11 19.22
C ILE A 315 -13.21 1.29 18.27
N LEU A 316 -12.65 2.38 18.77
CA LEU A 316 -12.29 3.55 17.99
C LEU A 316 -10.93 3.33 17.32
N THR A 317 -10.86 3.55 16.01
CA THR A 317 -9.66 3.32 15.18
C THR A 317 -9.08 4.60 14.59
N SER A 318 -9.64 5.76 14.97
CA SER A 318 -9.23 7.07 14.46
C SER A 318 -7.83 7.46 14.93
N ASN A 319 -7.18 8.40 14.23
CA ASN A 319 -5.87 8.91 14.66
C ASN A 319 -5.93 9.54 16.06
N ALA A 320 -7.05 10.19 16.41
CA ALA A 320 -7.28 10.71 17.75
C ALA A 320 -7.31 9.59 18.81
N ALA A 321 -7.90 8.43 18.51
CA ALA A 321 -7.91 7.29 19.42
C ALA A 321 -6.50 6.73 19.65
N ILE A 322 -5.67 6.67 18.59
CA ILE A 322 -4.26 6.27 18.67
C ILE A 322 -3.48 7.23 19.58
N ILE A 323 -3.65 8.54 19.39
CA ILE A 323 -3.01 9.57 20.22
C ILE A 323 -3.46 9.44 21.68
N LEU A 324 -4.77 9.37 21.93
CA LEU A 324 -5.31 9.26 23.30
C LEU A 324 -4.87 7.98 24.01
N ALA A 325 -4.68 6.87 23.28
CA ALA A 325 -4.14 5.65 23.83
C ALA A 325 -2.64 5.80 24.16
N ALA A 326 -1.86 6.39 23.26
CA ALA A 326 -0.45 6.68 23.49
C ALA A 326 -0.27 7.58 24.71
N ASN A 327 -1.12 8.59 24.87
CA ASN A 327 -1.07 9.51 26.01
C ASN A 327 -1.32 8.83 27.35
N VAL A 328 -2.20 7.82 27.40
CA VAL A 328 -2.39 7.02 28.63
C VAL A 328 -1.10 6.28 28.95
N ILE A 329 -0.50 5.62 27.96
CA ILE A 329 0.74 4.86 28.13
C ILE A 329 1.89 5.80 28.56
N LYS A 330 2.11 6.90 27.84
CA LYS A 330 3.14 7.91 28.16
C LYS A 330 3.00 8.45 29.57
N LYS A 331 1.77 8.80 30.00
CA LYS A 331 1.52 9.27 31.37
C LYS A 331 1.84 8.21 32.42
N THR A 332 1.47 6.95 32.19
CA THR A 332 1.84 5.85 33.10
C THR A 332 3.36 5.70 33.20
N MET A 333 4.08 5.86 32.10
CA MET A 333 5.54 5.81 32.05
C MET A 333 6.23 7.08 32.60
N GLY A 334 5.48 8.14 32.91
CA GLY A 334 6.05 9.45 33.25
C GLY A 334 6.86 10.06 32.11
N LEU A 335 6.35 9.96 30.88
CA LEU A 335 6.85 10.63 29.69
C LEU A 335 6.01 11.88 29.40
N GLU A 336 6.67 12.97 28.99
CA GLU A 336 6.01 14.21 28.65
C GLU A 336 5.17 14.08 27.36
N LEU A 337 4.02 14.75 27.34
CA LEU A 337 3.19 14.83 26.14
C LEU A 337 3.66 15.97 25.25
N THR A 338 3.56 15.80 23.93
CA THR A 338 3.77 16.92 23.01
C THR A 338 2.56 17.86 23.01
N GLU A 339 2.73 19.08 22.49
CA GLU A 339 1.62 20.06 22.39
C GLU A 339 0.39 19.50 21.66
N ASP A 340 0.61 18.76 20.55
CA ASP A 340 -0.46 18.07 19.82
C ASP A 340 -1.18 17.02 20.69
N GLU A 341 -0.43 16.29 21.50
CA GLU A 341 -0.97 15.25 22.39
C GLU A 341 -1.79 15.86 23.52
N GLU A 342 -1.33 16.98 24.08
CA GLU A 342 -2.08 17.76 25.08
C GLU A 342 -3.34 18.37 24.49
N TYR A 343 -3.28 18.92 23.28
CA TYR A 343 -4.44 19.48 22.58
C TYR A 343 -5.55 18.43 22.41
N VAL A 344 -5.19 17.21 22.01
CA VAL A 344 -6.17 16.11 21.88
C VAL A 344 -6.77 15.70 23.23
N GLU A 345 -5.99 15.73 24.32
CA GLU A 345 -6.49 15.51 25.69
C GLU A 345 -7.47 16.60 26.14
N LEU A 346 -7.17 17.87 25.85
CA LEU A 346 -8.06 18.98 26.15
C LEU A 346 -9.39 18.86 25.39
N LYS A 347 -9.34 18.48 24.11
CA LYS A 347 -10.54 18.23 23.30
C LYS A 347 -11.39 17.09 23.87
N LEU A 348 -10.77 16.00 24.33
CA LEU A 348 -11.47 14.91 25.01
C LEU A 348 -12.17 15.39 26.29
N LYS A 349 -11.49 16.21 27.10
CA LYS A 349 -12.07 16.78 28.34
C LYS A 349 -13.27 17.68 28.05
N ARG A 350 -13.19 18.51 27.01
CA ARG A 350 -14.30 19.40 26.59
C ARG A 350 -15.54 18.62 26.14
N ASN A 351 -15.35 17.51 25.43
CA ASN A 351 -16.46 16.66 24.96
C ASN A 351 -17.08 15.76 26.05
N LYS A 352 -16.52 15.77 27.27
CA LYS A 352 -17.06 15.09 28.45
C LYS A 352 -17.91 16.01 29.33
N LYS A 353 -17.75 17.32 29.20
CA LYS A 353 -18.70 18.32 29.70
C LYS A 353 -19.87 18.40 28.72
#